data_AF-A0A0P7VY52-F1
#
_entry.id   AF-A0A0P7VY52-F1
#
_cell.length_a   1.000
_cell.length_b   1.000
_cell.length_c   1.000
_cell.angle_alpha   90.00
_cell.angle_beta   90.00
_cell.angle_gamma   90.00
#
_symmetry.space_group_name_H-M   'P 1'
#
loop_
_entity.id
_entity.type
_entity.pdbx_description
1 polymer ?
#
loop_
_entity_poly.entity_id
_entity_poly.type
_entity_poly.pdbx_seq_one_letter_code
_entity_poly.pdbx_strand_id
1 'polypeptide(L)' 'MNKLYIGNLSENVTSEDLEKVFEDCKIPFSGQFLLKSGYAFVDCPDDHSAMKAIETFSGR' A
#
# COMPACT_ATOMS: atom_id res chain seq x y z
N MET A 1 -13.46 -1.55 -7.70
CA MET A 1 -13.29 -1.01 -6.33
C MET A 1 -11.98 -1.59 -5.82
N ASN A 2 -10.91 -0.86 -6.06
CA ASN A 2 -9.53 -1.38 -6.06
C ASN A 2 -8.71 -0.57 -5.04
N LYS A 3 -9.34 -0.25 -3.90
CA LYS A 3 -8.70 0.45 -2.79
C LYS A 3 -8.17 -0.57 -1.79
N LEU A 4 -6.87 -0.52 -1.54
CA LEU A 4 -6.17 -1.32 -0.56
C LEU A 4 -6.12 -0.63 0.79
N TYR A 5 -6.22 -1.44 1.83
CA TYR A 5 -6.00 -1.05 3.21
C TYR A 5 -4.70 -1.70 3.70
N ILE A 6 -3.81 -0.88 4.24
CA ILE A 6 -2.51 -1.29 4.78
C ILE A 6 -2.56 -0.97 6.28
N GLY A 7 -2.85 -1.98 7.10
CA GLY A 7 -2.90 -1.85 8.56
C GLY A 7 -1.55 -2.13 9.22
N ASN A 8 -1.50 -2.00 10.54
CA ASN A 8 -0.33 -2.32 11.36
C ASN A 8 0.92 -1.50 11.01
N LEU A 9 0.73 -0.27 10.53
CA LEU A 9 1.83 0.63 10.22
C LEU A 9 2.35 1.26 11.52
N SER A 10 3.66 1.34 11.67
CA SER A 10 4.29 2.13 12.74
C SER A 10 4.00 3.61 12.57
N GLU A 11 3.97 4.37 13.66
CA GLU A 11 3.77 5.83 13.64
C GLU A 11 4.86 6.60 12.86
N ASN A 12 6.00 5.95 12.61
CA ASN A 12 7.11 6.49 11.83
C ASN A 12 6.97 6.26 10.32
N VAL A 13 6.02 5.44 9.87
CA VAL A 13 5.80 5.18 8.45
C VAL A 13 5.19 6.43 7.80
N THR A 14 5.75 6.85 6.68
CA THR A 14 5.22 7.96 5.87
C THR A 14 4.69 7.44 4.54
N SER A 15 3.95 8.28 3.82
CA SER A 15 3.48 7.94 2.47
C SER A 15 4.64 7.62 1.53
N GLU A 16 5.76 8.34 1.64
CA GLU A 16 6.96 8.11 0.83
C GLU A 16 7.60 6.75 1.10
N ASP A 17 7.56 6.26 2.34
CA ASP A 17 8.05 4.93 2.69
C ASP A 17 7.20 3.86 2.02
N LEU A 18 5.86 4.00 2.09
CA LEU A 18 4.93 3.10 1.39
C LEU A 18 5.11 3.15 -0.13
N GLU A 19 5.26 4.33 -0.71
CA GLU A 19 5.54 4.51 -2.15
C GLU A 19 6.81 3.75 -2.55
N LYS A 20 7.91 3.93 -1.79
CA LYS A 20 9.15 3.20 -2.03
C LYS A 20 8.98 1.69 -1.96
N VAL A 21 8.24 1.17 -0.98
CA VAL A 21 8.07 -0.28 -0.88
C VAL A 21 7.22 -0.82 -2.04
N PHE A 22 6.18 -0.09 -2.45
CA PHE A 22 5.40 -0.46 -3.63
C PHE A 22 6.24 -0.40 -4.91
N GLU A 23 7.09 0.62 -5.07
CA GLU A 23 8.03 0.71 -6.20
C GLU A 23 9.07 -0.42 -6.19
N ASP A 24 9.68 -0.72 -5.04
CA ASP A 24 10.65 -1.82 -4.87
C ASP A 24 10.03 -3.18 -5.21
N CYS A 25 8.81 -3.41 -4.74
CA CYS A 25 8.04 -4.62 -5.05
C CYS A 25 7.44 -4.63 -6.47
N LYS A 26 7.65 -3.56 -7.25
CA LYS A 26 7.07 -3.34 -8.57
C LYS A 26 5.56 -3.57 -8.57
N ILE A 27 4.89 -2.98 -7.59
CA ILE A 27 3.43 -2.99 -7.46
C ILE A 27 2.95 -1.64 -7.98
N PRO A 28 2.25 -1.60 -9.11
CA PRO A 28 1.68 -0.36 -9.59
C PRO A 28 0.53 0.07 -8.66
N PHE A 29 0.55 1.34 -8.28
CA PHE A 29 -0.51 1.99 -7.52
C PHE A 29 -1.05 3.17 -8.33
N SER A 30 -2.26 3.58 -7.99
CA SER A 30 -2.97 4.71 -8.56
C SER A 30 -3.33 5.70 -7.46
N GLY A 31 -3.15 6.99 -7.75
CA GLY A 31 -3.37 8.04 -6.77
C GLY A 31 -2.30 8.07 -5.67
N GLN A 32 -2.65 8.67 -4.54
CA GLN A 32 -1.73 8.93 -3.44
C GLN A 32 -2.01 8.02 -2.24
N PHE A 33 -0.97 7.67 -1.49
CA PHE A 33 -1.10 6.99 -0.21
C PHE A 33 -1.74 7.91 0.84
N LEU A 34 -2.90 7.48 1.34
CA LEU A 34 -3.67 8.16 2.35
C LEU A 34 -3.30 7.59 3.72
N LEU A 35 -2.27 8.18 4.33
CA LEU A 35 -1.78 7.75 5.64
C LEU A 35 -2.69 8.25 6.77
N LYS A 36 -2.93 7.39 7.76
CA LYS A 36 -3.62 7.65 9.01
C LYS A 36 -2.82 7.04 10.16
N SER A 37 -3.22 7.36 11.38
CA SER A 37 -2.55 6.82 12.57
C SER A 37 -2.77 5.30 12.64
N GLY A 38 -1.70 4.53 12.37
CA GLY A 38 -1.68 3.07 12.41
C GLY A 38 -2.08 2.34 11.12
N TYR A 39 -2.45 3.06 10.05
CA TYR A 39 -2.85 2.46 8.79
C TYR A 39 -2.79 3.44 7.60
N ALA A 40 -2.80 2.92 6.39
CA ALA A 40 -2.87 3.71 5.17
C ALA A 40 -3.83 3.11 4.15
N PHE A 41 -4.26 3.94 3.21
CA PHE A 41 -5.03 3.50 2.05
C PHE A 41 -4.31 3.85 0.76
N VAL A 42 -4.41 3.00 -0.25
CA VAL A 42 -3.91 3.28 -1.59
C VAL A 42 -4.90 2.77 -2.62
N ASP A 43 -5.05 3.48 -3.74
CA ASP A 43 -5.80 2.96 -4.88
C ASP A 43 -4.85 2.14 -5.76
N CYS A 44 -5.30 1.01 -6.30
CA CYS A 44 -4.56 0.23 -7.28
C CYS A 44 -5.24 0.36 -8.65
N PRO A 45 -4.51 0.36 -9.77
CA PRO A 45 -5.14 0.44 -11.08
C PRO A 45 -5.98 -0.80 -11.42
N ASP A 46 -5.55 -1.98 -10.95
CA ASP A 46 -6.16 -3.28 -11.27
C ASP A 46 -6.18 -4.22 -10.05
N ASP A 47 -7.10 -5.20 -10.07
CA ASP A 47 -7.19 -6.25 -9.04
C ASP A 47 -5.89 -7.06 -8.91
N HIS A 48 -5.14 -7.25 -9.99
CA HIS A 48 -3.87 -7.99 -9.93
C HIS A 48 -2.81 -7.23 -9.12
N SER A 49 -2.75 -5.92 -9.25
CA SER A 49 -1.85 -5.06 -8.46
C SER A 49 -2.26 -5.09 -6.99
N ALA A 50 -3.58 -5.03 -6.73
CA ALA A 50 -4.10 -5.11 -5.39
C ALA A 50 -3.76 -6.46 -4.73
N MET A 51 -3.97 -7.57 -5.44
CA MET A 51 -3.66 -8.91 -4.98
C MET A 51 -2.17 -9.10 -4.70
N LYS A 52 -1.30 -8.62 -5.61
CA LYS A 52 0.15 -8.68 -5.42
C LYS A 52 0.61 -7.92 -4.18
N ALA A 53 0.01 -6.76 -3.92
CA ALA A 53 0.28 -6.03 -2.68
C ALA A 53 -0.17 -6.81 -1.46
N ILE A 54 -1.38 -7.39 -1.48
CA ILE A 54 -1.85 -8.23 -0.37
C ILE A 54 -0.90 -9.41 -0.15
N GLU A 55 -0.47 -10.12 -1.18
CA GLU A 55 0.48 -11.23 -1.00
C GLU A 55 1.86 -10.79 -0.48
N THR A 56 2.28 -9.57 -0.82
CA THR A 56 3.59 -9.04 -0.42
C THR A 56 3.59 -8.47 1.00
N PHE A 57 2.52 -7.77 1.37
CA PHE A 57 2.39 -7.03 2.63
C PHE A 57 1.54 -7.77 3.68
N SER A 58 0.53 -8.52 3.26
CA SER A 58 -0.35 -9.26 4.15
C SER A 58 0.30 -10.59 4.52
N GLY A 59 0.85 -10.65 5.73
CA GLY A 59 1.54 -11.83 6.26
C GLY A 59 2.95 -11.55 6.78
N ARG A 60 3.43 -10.29 6.74
CA ARG A 60 4.66 -9.84 7.39
C ARG A 60 4.40 -8.83 8.49
#